data_AF-A0A6I3XQT8-F1
#
_entry.id   AF-A0A6I3XQT8-F1
#
_cell.length_a   1.000
_cell.length_b   1.000
_cell.length_c   1.000
_cell.angle_alpha   90.00
_cell.angle_beta   90.00
_cell.angle_gamma   90.00
#
_symmetry.space_group_name_H-M   'P 1'
#
loop_
_entity.id
_entity.type
_entity.pdbx_description
1 polymer ?
#
loop_
_entity_poly.entity_id
_entity_poly.type
_entity_poly.pdbx_seq_one_letter_code
_entity_poly.pdbx_strand_id
1 'polypeptide(L)'
;MNTDLYAQLIEGDLREFFIEENTFAEYVCYNLGNELDAVLSPIGEDEDYLPVASLLGMLLEGWVLDIEWLMADDGKYYGDFGLEIPAGVPRSISSVEHMAAYGVYLVTENLHERGPMPKRGLNNFGWSREQVLMHEAECLVKASQALGYAHFLANRSAPQVETVQSAMSALGRKGADAAHVENRALKKNVFEWCDKNMMQYNSMDDAALAIAGKLVPVKFRTVRSWMSLWKKQSAGTL
;
A
#
# COMPACT_ATOMS: atom_id res chain seq x y z
N MET A 1 11.79 4.99 -4.10
CA MET A 1 10.80 4.66 -3.07
C MET A 1 10.84 3.15 -2.97
N ASN A 2 11.09 2.59 -1.79
CA ASN A 2 11.10 1.14 -1.61
C ASN A 2 9.62 0.71 -1.53
N THR A 3 9.05 0.31 -2.66
CA THR A 3 7.63 -0.06 -2.78
C THR A 3 7.26 -1.18 -1.81
N ASP A 4 8.18 -2.12 -1.56
CA ASP A 4 7.99 -3.27 -0.68
C ASP A 4 7.78 -2.85 0.80
N LEU A 5 8.46 -1.79 1.22
CA LEU A 5 8.34 -1.26 2.60
C LEU A 5 7.06 -0.44 2.77
N TYR A 6 6.61 0.20 1.67
CA TYR A 6 5.33 0.90 1.61
C TYR A 6 4.16 -0.10 1.67
N ALA A 7 4.24 -1.20 0.92
CA ALA A 7 3.26 -2.28 0.94
C ALA A 7 3.13 -2.91 2.34
N GLN A 8 4.24 -3.24 3.01
CA GLN A 8 4.23 -3.85 4.35
C GLN A 8 3.66 -2.94 5.45
N LEU A 9 3.99 -1.64 5.43
CA LEU A 9 3.43 -0.66 6.38
C LEU A 9 1.95 -0.39 6.10
N ILE A 10 1.53 -0.46 4.84
CA ILE A 10 0.15 -0.25 4.44
C ILE A 10 -0.72 -1.48 4.73
N GLU A 11 -0.20 -2.69 4.57
CA GLU A 11 -0.93 -3.95 4.77
C GLU A 11 -1.44 -4.11 6.20
N GLY A 12 -0.57 -3.92 7.21
CA GLY A 12 -0.96 -3.99 8.62
C GLY A 12 -1.95 -2.88 9.01
N ASP A 13 -1.60 -1.63 8.68
CA ASP A 13 -2.40 -0.47 9.08
C ASP A 13 -3.77 -0.39 8.39
N LEU A 14 -3.89 -0.85 7.14
CA LEU A 14 -5.17 -0.81 6.40
C LEU A 14 -6.11 -1.93 6.83
N ARG A 15 -5.57 -3.14 7.04
CA ARG A 15 -6.38 -4.29 7.44
C ARG A 15 -6.98 -4.05 8.81
N GLU A 16 -6.17 -3.63 9.79
CA GLU A 16 -6.64 -3.30 11.14
C GLU A 16 -7.66 -2.16 11.17
N PHE A 17 -7.62 -1.23 10.21
CA PHE A 17 -8.50 -0.06 10.22
C PHE A 17 -9.91 -0.35 9.69
N PHE A 18 -10.06 -1.29 8.76
CA PHE A 18 -11.33 -1.51 8.06
C PHE A 18 -11.90 -2.92 8.23
N ILE A 19 -11.09 -3.90 8.61
CA ILE A 19 -11.51 -5.29 8.79
C ILE A 19 -11.43 -5.60 10.28
N GLU A 20 -12.59 -5.87 10.87
CA GLU A 20 -12.69 -6.18 12.30
C GLU A 20 -12.01 -7.52 12.62
N GLU A 21 -11.42 -7.62 13.81
CA GLU A 21 -10.83 -8.87 14.28
C GLU A 21 -11.90 -9.96 14.45
N ASN A 22 -11.53 -11.20 14.14
CA ASN A 22 -12.37 -12.39 14.18
C ASN A 22 -13.58 -12.38 13.25
N THR A 23 -13.60 -11.52 12.22
CA THR A 23 -14.61 -11.63 11.16
C THR A 23 -14.15 -12.57 10.05
N PHE A 24 -15.09 -13.05 9.23
CA PHE A 24 -14.74 -13.90 8.11
C PHE A 24 -13.82 -13.17 7.11
N ALA A 25 -14.07 -11.89 6.87
CA ALA A 25 -13.25 -11.06 5.98
C ALA A 25 -11.80 -10.92 6.45
N GLU A 26 -11.54 -10.98 7.77
CA GLU A 26 -10.18 -11.06 8.29
C GLU A 26 -9.46 -12.28 7.72
N TYR A 27 -10.09 -13.45 7.72
CA TYR A 27 -9.42 -14.67 7.27
C TYR A 27 -9.24 -14.76 5.76
N VAL A 28 -10.18 -14.20 4.98
CA VAL A 28 -10.23 -14.37 3.51
C VAL A 28 -9.95 -13.08 2.73
N CYS A 29 -9.26 -12.10 3.31
CA CYS A 29 -9.09 -10.78 2.73
C CYS A 29 -8.55 -10.82 1.29
N TYR A 30 -7.51 -11.61 1.04
CA TYR A 30 -6.89 -11.73 -0.29
C TYR A 30 -7.76 -12.53 -1.26
N ASN A 31 -8.29 -13.67 -0.81
CA ASN A 31 -9.21 -14.46 -1.65
C ASN A 31 -10.46 -13.67 -2.03
N LEU A 32 -11.04 -12.93 -1.08
CA LEU A 32 -12.18 -12.03 -1.29
C LEU A 32 -11.84 -10.93 -2.30
N GLY A 33 -10.68 -10.28 -2.15
CA GLY A 33 -10.25 -9.24 -3.08
C GLY A 33 -10.03 -9.77 -4.51
N ASN A 34 -9.46 -10.97 -4.64
CA ASN A 34 -9.28 -11.65 -5.93
C ASN A 34 -10.62 -12.01 -6.60
N GLU A 35 -11.57 -12.56 -5.85
CA GLU A 35 -12.90 -12.86 -6.39
C GLU A 35 -13.64 -11.58 -6.80
N LEU A 36 -13.50 -10.50 -6.03
CA LEU A 36 -14.07 -9.21 -6.40
C LEU A 36 -13.44 -8.64 -7.68
N ASP A 37 -12.13 -8.76 -7.85
CA ASP A 37 -11.45 -8.37 -9.09
C ASP A 37 -11.95 -9.18 -10.29
N ALA A 38 -12.15 -10.49 -10.12
CA ALA A 38 -12.70 -11.36 -11.16
C ALA A 38 -14.15 -10.98 -11.55
N VAL A 39 -14.99 -10.62 -10.57
CA VAL A 39 -16.36 -10.13 -10.81
C VAL A 39 -16.36 -8.80 -11.54
N LEU A 40 -15.42 -7.90 -11.21
CA LEU A 40 -15.37 -6.55 -11.75
C LEU A 40 -14.65 -6.45 -13.09
N SER A 41 -13.74 -7.38 -13.40
CA SER A 41 -12.95 -7.34 -14.64
C SER A 41 -13.80 -7.26 -15.91
N PRO A 42 -14.88 -8.05 -16.08
CA PRO A 42 -15.75 -7.95 -17.26
C PRO A 42 -16.53 -6.62 -17.36
N ILE A 43 -16.76 -5.95 -16.22
CA ILE A 43 -17.54 -4.70 -16.16
C ILE A 43 -16.71 -3.51 -16.66
N GLY A 44 -15.38 -3.59 -16.57
CA GLY A 44 -14.46 -2.52 -16.96
C GLY A 44 -14.03 -2.51 -18.43
N GLU A 45 -14.47 -3.47 -19.25
CA GLU A 45 -14.01 -3.58 -20.66
C GLU A 45 -14.76 -2.64 -21.63
N ASP A 46 -15.97 -2.21 -21.28
CA ASP A 46 -16.86 -1.50 -22.23
C ASP A 46 -17.10 0.00 -21.94
N GLU A 47 -16.72 0.55 -20.77
CA GLU A 47 -17.00 1.96 -20.44
C GLU A 47 -15.89 2.65 -19.60
N ASP A 48 -15.87 4.00 -19.62
CA ASP A 48 -15.06 4.90 -18.76
C ASP A 48 -15.32 4.75 -17.24
N TYR A 49 -16.04 3.71 -16.81
CA TYR A 49 -16.37 3.48 -15.41
C TYR A 49 -15.23 2.79 -14.66
N LEU A 50 -14.82 3.42 -13.56
CA LEU A 50 -13.88 2.79 -12.64
C LEU A 50 -14.59 1.64 -11.93
N PRO A 51 -14.05 0.40 -11.98
CA PRO A 51 -14.71 -0.81 -11.48
C PRO A 51 -15.11 -0.70 -9.99
N VAL A 52 -14.39 0.12 -9.24
CA VAL A 52 -14.66 0.42 -7.84
C VAL A 52 -16.01 1.12 -7.61
N ALA A 53 -16.39 2.03 -8.51
CA ALA A 53 -17.67 2.75 -8.41
C ALA A 53 -18.86 1.81 -8.70
N SER A 54 -18.69 0.90 -9.66
CA SER A 54 -19.65 -0.16 -9.93
C SER A 54 -19.85 -1.07 -8.72
N LEU A 55 -18.74 -1.48 -8.07
CA LEU A 55 -18.84 -2.28 -6.85
C LEU A 55 -19.57 -1.54 -5.73
N LEU A 56 -19.31 -0.25 -5.54
CA LEU A 56 -20.06 0.56 -4.58
C LEU A 56 -21.56 0.56 -4.92
N GLY A 57 -21.93 0.79 -6.18
CA GLY A 57 -23.33 0.75 -6.62
C GLY A 57 -24.01 -0.57 -6.28
N MET A 58 -23.38 -1.69 -6.63
CA MET A 58 -23.85 -3.05 -6.32
C MET A 58 -24.07 -3.23 -4.81
N LEU A 59 -23.07 -2.89 -4.00
CA LEU A 59 -23.15 -3.02 -2.54
C LEU A 59 -24.27 -2.16 -1.93
N LEU A 60 -24.54 -0.98 -2.49
CA LEU A 60 -25.64 -0.11 -2.05
C LEU A 60 -27.02 -0.63 -2.41
N GLU A 61 -27.12 -1.44 -3.46
CA GLU A 61 -28.35 -2.15 -3.85
C GLU A 61 -28.54 -3.45 -3.07
N GLY A 62 -27.64 -3.77 -2.14
CA GLY A 62 -27.70 -4.94 -1.29
C GLY A 62 -27.07 -6.20 -1.91
N TRP A 63 -26.34 -6.05 -3.02
CA TRP A 63 -25.50 -7.13 -3.52
C TRP A 63 -24.39 -7.45 -2.52
N VAL A 64 -24.05 -8.74 -2.43
CA VAL A 64 -22.91 -9.26 -1.66
C VAL A 64 -22.26 -10.37 -2.49
N LEU A 65 -20.96 -10.58 -2.31
CA LEU A 65 -20.30 -11.75 -2.89
C LEU A 65 -20.90 -13.01 -2.27
N ASP A 66 -21.18 -14.00 -3.10
CA ASP A 66 -21.59 -15.31 -2.64
C ASP A 66 -20.40 -15.99 -1.94
N ILE A 67 -20.54 -16.20 -0.63
CA ILE A 67 -19.50 -16.82 0.19
C ILE A 67 -19.18 -18.24 -0.26
N GLU A 68 -20.11 -18.94 -0.92
CA GLU A 68 -19.86 -20.30 -1.42
C GLU A 68 -18.73 -20.33 -2.45
N TRP A 69 -18.43 -19.21 -3.11
CA TRP A 69 -17.31 -19.11 -4.06
C TRP A 69 -15.95 -19.15 -3.37
N LEU A 70 -15.91 -18.87 -2.06
CA LEU A 70 -14.71 -18.96 -1.21
C LEU A 70 -14.57 -20.32 -0.52
N MET A 71 -15.50 -21.26 -0.77
CA MET A 71 -15.49 -22.59 -0.19
C MET A 71 -14.62 -23.53 -1.04
N ALA A 72 -13.78 -24.33 -0.38
CA ALA A 72 -13.02 -25.37 -1.04
C ALA A 72 -13.88 -26.58 -1.39
N ASP A 73 -13.38 -27.45 -2.27
CA ASP A 73 -14.07 -28.66 -2.75
C ASP A 73 -14.50 -29.63 -1.64
N ASP A 74 -13.85 -29.58 -0.48
CA ASP A 74 -14.18 -30.41 0.69
C ASP A 74 -15.30 -29.82 1.57
N GLY A 75 -15.90 -28.70 1.13
CA GLY A 75 -16.97 -28.01 1.83
C GLY A 75 -16.50 -27.14 3.00
N LYS A 76 -15.19 -26.88 3.10
CA LYS A 76 -14.61 -26.06 4.17
C LYS A 76 -14.12 -24.72 3.65
N TYR A 77 -13.92 -23.81 4.60
CA TYR A 77 -13.35 -22.49 4.33
C TYR A 77 -11.92 -22.42 4.83
N TYR A 78 -11.04 -21.94 3.97
CA TYR A 78 -9.64 -21.72 4.27
C TYR A 78 -9.32 -20.23 4.18
N GLY A 79 -8.58 -19.73 5.17
CA GLY A 79 -8.08 -18.37 5.12
C GLY A 79 -6.95 -18.23 4.11
N ASP A 80 -6.49 -16.99 3.90
CA ASP A 80 -5.45 -16.63 2.94
C ASP A 80 -4.13 -17.39 3.16
N PHE A 81 -3.87 -17.87 4.37
CA PHE A 81 -2.69 -18.67 4.74
C PHE A 81 -2.91 -20.19 4.66
N GLY A 82 -4.03 -20.64 4.09
CA GLY A 82 -4.37 -22.06 3.93
C GLY A 82 -4.80 -22.77 5.22
N LEU A 83 -5.08 -22.03 6.29
CA LEU A 83 -5.60 -22.58 7.55
C LEU A 83 -7.12 -22.64 7.52
N GLU A 84 -7.70 -23.74 8.00
CA GLU A 84 -9.15 -23.89 8.12
C GLU A 84 -9.72 -22.83 9.08
N ILE A 85 -10.73 -22.09 8.61
CA ILE A 85 -11.34 -21.01 9.39
C ILE A 85 -12.28 -21.62 10.44
N PRO A 86 -12.15 -21.25 11.73
CA PRO A 86 -12.95 -21.85 12.80
C PRO A 86 -14.46 -21.78 12.53
N ALA A 87 -15.18 -22.86 12.85
CA ALA A 87 -16.63 -22.94 12.65
C ALA A 87 -17.43 -21.89 13.46
N GLY A 88 -16.83 -21.31 14.49
CA GLY A 88 -17.43 -20.22 15.29
C GLY A 88 -17.38 -18.84 14.65
N VAL A 89 -16.64 -18.67 13.54
CA VAL A 89 -16.56 -17.39 12.82
C VAL A 89 -17.82 -17.23 11.94
N PRO A 90 -18.62 -16.16 12.11
CA PRO A 90 -19.80 -15.92 11.30
C PRO A 90 -19.43 -15.79 9.82
N ARG A 91 -20.10 -16.57 8.95
CA ARG A 91 -19.88 -16.55 7.49
C ARG A 91 -20.64 -15.40 6.84
N SER A 92 -20.25 -14.18 7.16
CA SER A 92 -20.84 -12.97 6.61
C SER A 92 -19.75 -11.94 6.35
N ILE A 93 -19.92 -11.17 5.27
CA ILE A 93 -19.02 -10.09 4.89
C ILE A 93 -19.90 -8.85 4.70
N SER A 94 -19.59 -7.79 5.43
CA SER A 94 -20.26 -6.49 5.30
C SER A 94 -19.85 -5.76 4.03
N SER A 95 -20.63 -4.78 3.58
CA SER A 95 -20.25 -3.94 2.44
C SER A 95 -18.95 -3.15 2.68
N VAL A 96 -18.66 -2.80 3.94
CA VAL A 96 -17.41 -2.15 4.34
C VAL A 96 -16.25 -3.10 4.10
N GLU A 97 -16.37 -4.34 4.56
CA GLU A 97 -15.33 -5.37 4.40
C GLU A 97 -15.10 -5.74 2.93
N HIS A 98 -16.14 -5.80 2.09
CA HIS A 98 -15.95 -5.99 0.64
C HIS A 98 -15.09 -4.88 0.01
N MET A 99 -15.40 -3.61 0.32
CA MET A 99 -14.61 -2.47 -0.16
C MET A 99 -13.18 -2.49 0.37
N ALA A 100 -13.03 -2.80 1.67
CA ALA A 100 -11.73 -2.84 2.32
C ALA A 100 -10.84 -3.94 1.75
N ALA A 101 -11.37 -5.16 1.65
CA ALA A 101 -10.65 -6.33 1.14
C ALA A 101 -10.19 -6.10 -0.31
N TYR A 102 -11.06 -5.56 -1.17
CA TYR A 102 -10.66 -5.23 -2.54
C TYR A 102 -9.56 -4.16 -2.59
N GLY A 103 -9.69 -3.11 -1.77
CA GLY A 103 -8.65 -2.07 -1.66
C GLY A 103 -7.31 -2.59 -1.17
N VAL A 104 -7.32 -3.49 -0.18
CA VAL A 104 -6.11 -4.14 0.36
C VAL A 104 -5.48 -5.04 -0.71
N TYR A 105 -6.25 -5.94 -1.31
CA TYR A 105 -5.80 -6.85 -2.38
C TYR A 105 -5.12 -6.10 -3.53
N LEU A 106 -5.67 -4.95 -3.95
CA LEU A 106 -5.09 -4.15 -5.02
C LEU A 106 -3.69 -3.63 -4.69
N VAL A 107 -3.40 -3.33 -3.42
CA VAL A 107 -2.10 -2.79 -2.98
C VAL A 107 -1.10 -3.89 -2.66
N THR A 108 -1.56 -4.99 -2.07
CA THR A 108 -0.67 -6.06 -1.58
C THR A 108 -0.34 -7.07 -2.67
N GLU A 109 -1.33 -7.46 -3.47
CA GLU A 109 -1.18 -8.52 -4.48
C GLU A 109 -1.11 -7.94 -5.90
N ASN A 110 -2.14 -7.19 -6.31
CA ASN A 110 -2.30 -6.79 -7.71
C ASN A 110 -1.22 -5.78 -8.15
N LEU A 111 -0.80 -4.89 -7.25
CA LEU A 111 0.22 -3.87 -7.53
C LEU A 111 1.52 -4.44 -8.11
N HIS A 112 1.89 -5.66 -7.67
CA HIS A 112 3.16 -6.28 -8.02
C HIS A 112 3.04 -7.43 -9.03
N GLU A 113 1.83 -7.72 -9.51
CA GLU A 113 1.55 -8.83 -10.43
C GLU A 113 2.35 -8.74 -11.74
N ARG A 114 2.67 -7.51 -12.20
CA ARG A 114 3.45 -7.29 -13.44
C ARG A 114 4.96 -7.41 -13.23
N GLY A 115 5.39 -7.75 -12.01
CA GLY A 115 6.79 -7.93 -11.64
C GLY A 115 7.58 -6.62 -11.59
N PRO A 116 8.90 -6.70 -11.34
CA PRO A 116 9.71 -5.52 -11.11
C PRO A 116 9.84 -4.65 -12.37
N MET A 117 9.83 -3.34 -12.17
CA MET A 117 10.01 -2.36 -13.23
C MET A 117 11.36 -2.54 -13.96
N PRO A 118 11.38 -2.76 -15.28
CA PRO A 118 12.63 -2.95 -16.02
C PRO A 118 13.43 -1.65 -16.15
N LYS A 119 14.76 -1.77 -16.13
CA LYS A 119 15.66 -0.62 -16.39
C LYS A 119 15.71 -0.26 -17.89
N ARG A 120 15.59 -1.25 -18.77
CA ARG A 120 15.52 -1.14 -20.24
C ARG A 120 14.77 -2.35 -20.79
N GLY A 121 14.11 -2.19 -21.94
CA GLY A 121 13.39 -3.28 -22.60
C GLY A 121 12.18 -3.75 -21.79
N LEU A 122 11.89 -5.05 -21.91
CA LEU A 122 10.81 -5.72 -21.19
C LEU A 122 11.36 -6.45 -19.96
N ASN A 123 10.55 -6.60 -18.91
CA ASN A 123 10.87 -7.49 -17.80
C ASN A 123 10.56 -8.96 -18.16
N ASN A 124 10.78 -9.89 -17.22
CA ASN A 124 10.53 -11.32 -17.42
C ASN A 124 9.06 -11.67 -17.68
N PHE A 125 8.14 -10.73 -17.45
CA PHE A 125 6.71 -10.86 -17.65
C PHE A 125 6.27 -10.28 -19.01
N GLY A 126 7.20 -9.74 -19.81
CA GLY A 126 6.89 -9.12 -21.10
C GLY A 126 6.42 -7.67 -21.01
N TRP A 127 6.53 -7.02 -19.85
CA TRP A 127 6.05 -5.66 -19.63
C TRP A 127 7.16 -4.63 -19.78
N SER A 128 6.86 -3.54 -20.47
CA SER A 128 7.74 -2.37 -20.53
C SER A 128 7.65 -1.55 -19.24
N ARG A 129 8.62 -0.65 -19.06
CA ARG A 129 8.64 0.29 -17.92
C ARG A 129 7.36 1.12 -17.82
N GLU A 130 6.86 1.62 -18.95
CA GLU A 130 5.67 2.47 -18.99
C GLU A 130 4.42 1.70 -18.61
N GLN A 131 4.28 0.47 -19.10
CA GLN A 131 3.12 -0.36 -18.77
C GLN A 131 3.11 -0.78 -17.30
N VAL A 132 4.27 -1.11 -16.71
CA VAL A 132 4.35 -1.39 -15.26
C VAL A 132 3.95 -0.16 -14.45
N LEU A 133 4.43 1.04 -14.82
CA LEU A 133 4.05 2.28 -14.13
C LEU A 133 2.56 2.61 -14.27
N MET A 134 1.97 2.36 -15.44
CA MET A 134 0.55 2.57 -15.67
C MET A 134 -0.28 1.64 -14.79
N HIS A 135 0.04 0.34 -14.79
CA HIS A 135 -0.60 -0.67 -13.95
C HIS A 135 -0.49 -0.30 -12.47
N GLU A 136 0.71 0.03 -11.99
CA GLU A 136 0.92 0.44 -10.60
C GLU A 136 0.07 1.67 -10.23
N ALA A 137 -0.02 2.65 -11.12
CA ALA A 137 -0.84 3.84 -10.90
C ALA A 137 -2.34 3.50 -10.86
N GLU A 138 -2.82 2.63 -11.76
CA GLU A 138 -4.20 2.17 -11.79
C GLU A 138 -4.58 1.42 -10.52
N CYS A 139 -3.75 0.48 -10.06
CA CYS A 139 -3.96 -0.24 -8.79
C CYS A 139 -4.06 0.74 -7.61
N LEU A 140 -3.16 1.72 -7.53
CA LEU A 140 -3.17 2.70 -6.44
C LEU A 140 -4.41 3.61 -6.47
N VAL A 141 -4.86 4.02 -7.65
CA VAL A 141 -6.10 4.81 -7.81
C VAL A 141 -7.30 3.97 -7.39
N LYS A 142 -7.43 2.74 -7.89
CA LYS A 142 -8.54 1.83 -7.54
C LYS A 142 -8.55 1.53 -6.04
N ALA A 143 -7.40 1.20 -5.45
CA ALA A 143 -7.27 0.93 -4.03
C ALA A 143 -7.67 2.14 -3.19
N SER A 144 -7.18 3.34 -3.55
CA SER A 144 -7.53 4.58 -2.86
C SER A 144 -9.03 4.85 -2.89
N GLN A 145 -9.69 4.58 -4.02
CA GLN A 145 -11.14 4.70 -4.15
C GLN A 145 -11.88 3.68 -3.29
N ALA A 146 -11.46 2.42 -3.33
CA ALA A 146 -12.10 1.33 -2.61
C ALA A 146 -12.05 1.58 -1.10
N LEU A 147 -10.89 1.98 -0.58
CA LEU A 147 -10.70 2.34 0.83
C LEU A 147 -11.46 3.62 1.20
N GLY A 148 -11.51 4.60 0.30
CA GLY A 148 -12.34 5.80 0.46
C GLY A 148 -13.83 5.46 0.57
N TYR A 149 -14.31 4.49 -0.21
CA TYR A 149 -15.68 4.00 -0.15
C TYR A 149 -15.94 3.09 1.05
N ALA A 150 -14.99 2.26 1.48
CA ALA A 150 -15.07 1.54 2.74
C ALA A 150 -15.30 2.52 3.90
N HIS A 151 -14.50 3.60 3.94
CA HIS A 151 -14.67 4.67 4.92
C HIS A 151 -16.03 5.36 4.80
N PHE A 152 -16.46 5.68 3.58
CA PHE A 152 -17.79 6.26 3.35
C PHE A 152 -18.90 5.34 3.87
N LEU A 153 -18.86 4.04 3.57
CA LEU A 153 -19.86 3.06 4.01
C LEU A 153 -19.87 2.90 5.52
N ALA A 154 -18.70 2.82 6.16
CA ALA A 154 -18.56 2.73 7.61
C ALA A 154 -19.14 3.98 8.29
N ASN A 155 -18.93 5.15 7.70
CA ASN A 155 -19.41 6.42 8.23
C ASN A 155 -20.80 6.81 7.72
N ARG A 156 -21.44 6.07 6.82
CA ARG A 156 -22.79 6.39 6.32
C ARG A 156 -23.86 6.27 7.41
N SER A 157 -23.53 5.60 8.51
CA SER A 157 -24.27 5.56 9.77
C SER A 157 -24.12 6.85 10.61
N ALA A 158 -23.27 7.80 10.20
CA ALA A 158 -23.07 9.11 10.79
C ALA A 158 -23.15 10.22 9.70
N PRO A 159 -23.50 11.47 10.05
CA PRO A 159 -23.70 12.50 9.02
C PRO A 159 -22.37 13.09 8.50
N GLN A 160 -22.28 13.22 7.16
CA GLN A 160 -21.62 14.27 6.34
C GLN A 160 -20.39 13.96 5.44
N VAL A 161 -20.43 14.66 4.29
CA VAL A 161 -19.71 14.51 3.00
C VAL A 161 -18.27 15.07 2.99
N GLU A 162 -17.76 15.59 4.10
CA GLU A 162 -16.36 16.08 4.23
C GLU A 162 -15.32 14.96 4.47
N THR A 163 -15.76 13.71 4.60
CA THR A 163 -15.00 12.63 5.24
C THR A 163 -14.06 11.87 4.31
N VAL A 164 -14.38 11.69 3.02
CA VAL A 164 -13.56 10.90 2.08
C VAL A 164 -12.23 11.61 1.78
N GLN A 165 -12.27 12.91 1.51
CA GLN A 165 -11.06 13.69 1.23
C GLN A 165 -10.16 13.85 2.47
N SER A 166 -10.78 13.92 3.66
CA SER A 166 -10.07 13.91 4.94
C SER A 166 -9.43 12.55 5.25
N ALA A 167 -10.12 11.44 4.96
CA ALA A 167 -9.60 10.08 5.11
C ALA A 167 -8.44 9.80 4.15
N MET A 168 -8.57 10.18 2.87
CA MET A 168 -7.47 10.10 1.90
C MET A 168 -6.28 10.99 2.32
N SER A 169 -6.55 12.17 2.85
CA SER A 169 -5.52 13.05 3.41
C SER A 169 -4.89 12.47 4.69
N ALA A 170 -5.64 11.73 5.51
CA ALA A 170 -5.13 11.07 6.70
C ALA A 170 -4.24 9.86 6.35
N LEU A 171 -4.65 9.05 5.38
CA LEU A 171 -3.85 7.94 4.83
C LEU A 171 -2.57 8.46 4.15
N GLY A 172 -2.68 9.51 3.33
CA GLY A 172 -1.53 10.17 2.72
C GLY A 172 -0.58 10.78 3.76
N ARG A 173 -1.10 11.35 4.86
CA ARG A 173 -0.29 11.84 5.98
C ARG A 173 0.41 10.71 6.72
N LYS A 174 -0.29 9.63 7.07
CA LYS A 174 0.30 8.46 7.74
C LYS A 174 1.43 7.82 6.89
N GLY A 175 1.20 7.64 5.59
CA GLY A 175 2.21 7.12 4.68
C GLY A 175 3.41 8.06 4.49
N ALA A 176 3.18 9.37 4.46
CA ALA A 176 4.26 10.35 4.46
C ALA A 176 5.04 10.34 5.78
N ASP A 177 4.35 10.26 6.92
CA ASP A 177 4.95 10.24 8.25
C ASP A 177 5.83 9.00 8.45
N ALA A 178 5.38 7.82 8.00
CA ALA A 178 6.17 6.58 8.02
C ALA A 178 7.45 6.71 7.17
N ALA A 179 7.34 7.20 5.93
CA ALA A 179 8.51 7.48 5.09
C ALA A 179 9.44 8.55 5.71
N HIS A 180 8.89 9.50 6.46
CA HIS A 180 9.67 10.49 7.19
C HIS A 180 10.32 9.91 8.45
N VAL A 181 9.77 8.90 9.11
CA VAL A 181 10.42 8.18 10.24
C VAL A 181 11.69 7.48 9.77
N GLU A 182 11.62 6.72 8.68
CA GLU A 182 12.77 6.01 8.12
C GLU A 182 13.84 6.97 7.61
N ASN A 183 13.44 8.01 6.87
CA ASN A 183 14.37 9.03 6.42
C ASN A 183 15.03 9.77 7.60
N ARG A 184 14.32 9.94 8.73
CA ARG A 184 14.91 10.50 9.97
C ARG A 184 15.95 9.55 10.57
N ALA A 185 15.68 8.26 10.63
CA ALA A 185 16.63 7.25 11.13
C ALA A 185 17.88 7.16 10.25
N LEU A 186 17.71 7.07 8.93
CA LEU A 186 18.82 7.05 7.97
C LEU A 186 19.64 8.34 8.03
N LYS A 187 18.97 9.50 8.15
CA LYS A 187 19.65 10.80 8.31
C LYS A 187 20.47 10.86 9.60
N LYS A 188 19.96 10.31 10.71
CA LYS A 188 20.71 10.21 11.97
C LYS A 188 21.98 9.38 11.80
N ASN A 189 21.89 8.21 11.15
CA ASN A 189 23.06 7.37 10.86
C ASN A 189 24.10 8.10 10.00
N VAL A 190 23.66 8.89 9.01
CA VAL A 190 24.55 9.73 8.20
C VAL A 190 25.26 10.79 9.04
N PHE A 191 24.57 11.40 10.00
CA PHE A 191 25.15 12.44 10.86
C PHE A 191 26.21 11.86 11.80
N GLU A 192 25.89 10.77 12.49
CA GLU A 192 26.83 10.06 13.37
C GLU A 192 28.08 9.57 12.61
N TRP A 193 27.91 9.16 11.35
CA TRP A 193 29.04 8.79 10.50
C TRP A 193 29.88 10.00 10.12
N CYS A 194 29.25 11.14 9.79
CA CYS A 194 29.96 12.38 9.48
C CYS A 194 30.77 12.88 10.67
N ASP A 195 30.24 12.83 11.90
CA ASP A 195 30.95 13.23 13.12
C ASP A 195 32.26 12.47 13.30
N LYS A 196 32.30 11.20 12.90
CA LYS A 196 33.47 10.31 13.08
C LYS A 196 34.44 10.31 11.90
N ASN A 197 33.95 10.53 10.68
CA ASN A 197 34.72 10.25 9.46
C ASN A 197 34.94 11.47 8.57
N MET A 198 34.22 12.59 8.76
CA MET A 198 34.29 13.72 7.81
C MET A 198 35.69 14.31 7.68
N MET A 199 36.51 14.29 8.73
CA MET A 199 37.90 14.78 8.69
C MET A 199 38.82 13.97 7.77
N GLN A 200 38.42 12.76 7.36
CA GLN A 200 39.20 11.89 6.47
C GLN A 200 38.96 12.19 4.99
N TYR A 201 38.02 13.09 4.66
CA TYR A 201 37.62 13.40 3.29
C TYR A 201 37.87 14.88 2.97
N ASN A 202 38.45 15.13 1.80
CA ASN A 202 38.79 16.48 1.34
C ASN A 202 37.57 17.30 0.92
N SER A 203 36.45 16.63 0.62
CA SER A 203 35.20 17.29 0.23
C SER A 203 33.96 16.55 0.73
N MET A 204 32.85 17.28 0.87
CA MET A 204 31.54 16.68 1.17
C MET A 204 31.01 15.81 0.03
N ASP A 205 31.47 16.03 -1.19
CA ASP A 205 31.06 15.25 -2.36
C ASP A 205 31.74 13.87 -2.32
N ASP A 206 33.02 13.81 -1.97
CA ASP A 206 33.74 12.54 -1.78
C ASP A 206 33.15 11.71 -0.62
N ALA A 207 32.85 12.38 0.50
CA ALA A 207 32.20 11.74 1.64
C ALA A 207 30.76 11.27 1.30
N ALA A 208 30.00 12.04 0.52
CA ALA A 208 28.66 11.63 0.09
C ALA A 208 28.69 10.40 -0.85
N LEU A 209 29.71 10.25 -1.68
CA LEU A 209 29.94 9.04 -2.49
C LEU A 209 30.34 7.81 -1.64
N ALA A 210 31.02 8.03 -0.51
CA ALA A 210 31.37 6.96 0.42
C ALA A 210 30.15 6.42 1.19
N ILE A 211 29.12 7.25 1.37
CA ILE A 211 27.89 6.93 2.12
C ILE A 211 26.77 6.40 1.20
N ALA A 212 26.54 7.05 0.06
CA ALA A 212 25.37 6.80 -0.79
C ALA A 212 25.38 5.37 -1.36
N GLY A 213 24.30 4.62 -1.10
CA GLY A 213 24.16 3.23 -1.53
C GLY A 213 25.08 2.23 -0.82
N LYS A 214 25.92 2.69 0.12
CA LYS A 214 26.85 1.84 0.90
C LYS A 214 26.46 1.80 2.38
N LEU A 215 26.40 2.96 3.02
CA LEU A 215 25.99 3.10 4.43
C LEU A 215 24.47 3.21 4.56
N VAL A 216 23.83 3.92 3.62
CA VAL A 216 22.39 4.10 3.57
C VAL A 216 21.89 3.89 2.13
N PRO A 217 20.76 3.21 1.91
CA PRO A 217 20.27 2.86 0.57
C PRO A 217 19.57 4.05 -0.13
N VAL A 218 20.19 5.24 -0.10
CA VAL A 218 19.67 6.47 -0.71
C VAL A 218 20.66 7.06 -1.71
N LYS A 219 20.15 7.85 -2.66
CA LYS A 219 20.94 8.45 -3.75
C LYS A 219 21.90 9.52 -3.23
N PHE A 220 23.00 9.72 -3.95
CA PHE A 220 24.03 10.74 -3.67
C PHE A 220 23.46 12.12 -3.33
N ARG A 221 22.49 12.62 -4.13
CA ARG A 221 21.88 13.94 -3.91
C ARG A 221 21.18 14.06 -2.56
N THR A 222 20.54 12.99 -2.10
CA THR A 222 19.86 12.93 -0.80
C THR A 222 20.87 12.98 0.34
N VAL A 223 21.91 12.16 0.28
CA VAL A 223 23.02 12.17 1.25
C VAL A 223 23.69 13.54 1.31
N ARG A 224 23.97 14.13 0.15
CA ARG A 224 24.65 15.42 0.07
C ARG A 224 23.83 16.56 0.67
N SER A 225 22.51 16.52 0.49
CA SER A 225 21.56 17.43 1.14
C SER A 225 21.62 17.27 2.66
N TRP A 226 21.57 16.03 3.17
CA TRP A 226 21.68 15.74 4.60
C TRP A 226 23.02 16.20 5.19
N MET A 227 24.14 15.95 4.53
CA MET A 227 25.46 16.42 4.97
C MET A 227 25.56 17.96 5.04
N SER A 228 24.86 18.66 4.14
CA SER A 228 24.79 20.12 4.19
C SER A 228 24.02 20.61 5.42
N LEU A 229 22.98 19.87 5.85
CA LEU A 229 22.25 20.13 7.09
C LEU A 229 23.09 19.80 8.32
N TRP A 230 23.80 18.68 8.31
CA TRP A 230 24.77 18.32 9.35
C TRP A 230 25.81 19.43 9.55
N LYS A 231 26.44 19.89 8.45
CA LYS A 231 27.44 20.98 8.51
C LYS A 231 26.87 22.27 9.10
N LYS A 232 25.60 22.60 8.81
CA LYS A 232 24.92 23.76 9.40
C LYS A 232 24.69 23.59 10.91
N GLN A 233 24.37 22.39 11.36
CA GLN A 233 24.15 22.10 12.78
C GLN A 233 25.48 22.04 13.56
N SER A 234 26.52 21.43 13.01
CA SER A 234 27.85 21.41 13.62
C SER A 234 28.51 22.79 13.63
N ALA A 235 28.29 23.63 12.61
CA ALA A 235 28.76 25.01 12.59
C ALA A 235 27.97 25.96 13.53
N GLY A 236 26.74 25.60 13.93
CA GLY A 236 25.94 26.34 14.89
C GLY A 236 26.17 25.95 16.35
N THR A 237 27.18 25.12 16.62
CA THR A 237 27.58 24.67 17.97
C THR A 237 28.96 25.25 18.34
N LEU A 238 29.08 26.58 18.27
CA LEU A 238 30.14 27.39 18.86
C LEU A 238 29.51 28.60 19.57
#